data_AF-A0A1F3SGV4-F1
#
_entry.id   AF-A0A1F3SGV4-F1
#
_cell.length_a   1.000
_cell.length_b   1.000
_cell.length_c   1.000
_cell.angle_alpha   90.00
_cell.angle_beta   90.00
_cell.angle_gamma   90.00
#
_symmetry.space_group_name_H-M   'P 1'
#
loop_
_entity.id
_entity.type
_entity.pdbx_description
1 polymer ?
#
loop_
_entity_poly.entity_id
_entity_poly.type
_entity_poly.pdbx_seq_one_letter_code
_entity_poly.pdbx_strand_id
1 'polypeptide(L)'
;MRREETYQLWLTTKAKLGEAEDAVALKKLCQSQQVEKPQKKIRQAPTTRTAGVVLRRELLKQAEHRCQYVSPITGRRCENRHFLQADHKVPYCLGGKTVQQNMRILCQQHNVVVYQNLKELNMC
;
A
#
# COMPACT_ATOMS: atom_id res chain seq x y z
N MET A 1 -25.85 10.71 -22.61
CA MET A 1 -24.80 11.75 -22.59
C MET A 1 -23.41 11.17 -22.32
N ARG A 2 -23.17 10.37 -21.26
CA ARG A 2 -21.85 9.80 -20.94
C ARG A 2 -21.15 8.94 -22.01
N ARG A 3 -21.89 8.22 -22.87
CA ARG A 3 -21.32 7.27 -23.86
C ARG A 3 -20.82 7.95 -25.13
N GLU A 4 -21.49 9.04 -25.52
CA GLU A 4 -21.13 9.84 -26.69
C GLU A 4 -19.86 10.65 -26.39
N GLU A 5 -19.80 11.26 -25.20
CA GLU A 5 -18.62 11.99 -24.72
C GLU A 5 -17.38 11.08 -24.64
N THR A 6 -17.53 9.84 -24.18
CA THR A 6 -16.42 8.87 -24.17
C THR A 6 -15.97 8.46 -25.57
N TYR A 7 -16.90 8.41 -26.53
CA TYR A 7 -16.60 8.04 -27.91
C TYR A 7 -15.87 9.18 -28.63
N GLN A 8 -16.32 10.42 -28.47
CA GLN A 8 -15.65 11.61 -29.00
C GLN A 8 -14.25 11.82 -28.38
N LEU A 9 -14.10 11.54 -27.07
CA LEU A 9 -12.80 11.55 -26.41
C LEU A 9 -11.85 10.48 -26.97
N TRP A 10 -12.36 9.29 -27.27
CA TRP A 10 -11.56 8.22 -27.89
C TRP A 10 -11.12 8.58 -29.32
N LEU A 11 -12.03 9.11 -30.15
CA LEU A 11 -11.71 9.55 -31.51
C LEU A 11 -10.65 10.66 -31.53
N THR A 12 -10.79 11.67 -30.67
CA THR A 12 -9.82 12.77 -30.57
C THR A 12 -8.47 12.31 -30.04
N THR A 13 -8.45 11.35 -29.11
CA THR A 13 -7.21 10.75 -28.61
C THR A 13 -6.53 9.90 -29.68
N LYS A 14 -7.30 9.11 -30.45
CA LYS A 14 -6.81 8.31 -31.58
C LYS A 14 -6.20 9.20 -32.67
N ALA A 15 -6.86 10.30 -33.04
CA ALA A 15 -6.34 11.25 -34.03
C ALA A 15 -5.04 11.94 -33.58
N LYS A 16 -4.93 12.29 -32.29
CA LYS A 16 -3.71 12.91 -31.71
C LYS A 16 -2.53 11.95 -31.63
N LEU A 17 -2.78 10.66 -31.46
CA LEU A 17 -1.72 9.65 -31.35
C LEU A 17 -1.14 9.25 -32.72
N GLY A 18 -1.76 9.68 -33.83
CA GLY A 18 -1.48 9.17 -35.16
C GLY A 18 -1.85 7.69 -35.27
N GLU A 19 -2.09 7.20 -36.47
CA GLU A 19 -2.23 5.76 -36.71
C GLU A 19 -0.86 5.10 -36.58
N ALA A 20 -0.35 5.02 -35.35
CA ALA A 20 0.80 4.19 -35.03
C ALA A 20 0.35 2.73 -35.08
N GLU A 21 0.10 2.21 -36.29
CA GLU A 21 -0.20 0.80 -36.52
C GLU A 21 1.04 -0.08 -36.32
N ASP A 22 2.23 0.53 -36.32
CA ASP A 22 3.46 -0.15 -36.00
C ASP A 22 3.54 -0.43 -34.49
N ALA A 23 3.30 -1.68 -34.13
CA ALA A 23 3.47 -2.21 -32.78
C ALA A 23 4.85 -1.86 -32.18
N VAL A 24 5.86 -1.65 -33.03
CA VAL A 24 7.20 -1.18 -32.65
C VAL A 24 7.18 0.27 -32.13
N ALA A 25 6.44 1.18 -32.78
CA ALA A 25 6.29 2.57 -32.36
C ALA A 25 5.50 2.66 -31.04
N LEU A 26 4.40 1.90 -30.92
CA LEU A 26 3.64 1.78 -29.65
C LEU A 26 4.50 1.21 -28.52
N LYS A 27 5.32 0.18 -28.79
CA LYS A 27 6.24 -0.41 -27.81
C LYS A 27 7.31 0.59 -27.40
N LYS A 28 7.86 1.38 -28.33
CA LYS A 28 8.84 2.45 -28.06
C LYS A 28 8.25 3.56 -27.19
N LEU A 29 6.99 3.95 -27.45
CA LEU A 29 6.25 4.94 -26.65
C LEU A 29 5.94 4.43 -25.23
N CYS A 30 5.46 3.19 -25.09
CA CYS A 30 5.23 2.59 -23.77
C CYS A 30 6.53 2.37 -22.98
N GLN A 31 7.65 2.08 -23.66
CA GLN A 31 8.97 1.93 -23.04
C GLN A 31 9.62 3.27 -22.68
N SER A 32 9.18 4.39 -23.29
CA SER A 32 9.83 5.70 -23.14
C SER A 32 9.72 6.34 -21.75
N GLN A 33 9.04 5.72 -20.77
CA GLN A 33 8.91 6.21 -19.38
C GLN A 33 8.35 7.65 -19.21
N GLN A 34 7.91 8.31 -20.29
CA GLN A 34 7.44 9.70 -20.27
C GLN A 34 6.00 9.88 -19.75
N VAL A 35 5.35 8.82 -19.27
CA VAL A 35 4.02 8.89 -18.66
C VAL A 35 4.14 8.74 -17.14
N GLU A 36 4.67 9.77 -16.48
CA GLU A 36 4.46 9.92 -15.05
C GLU A 36 2.99 10.28 -14.83
N LYS A 37 2.13 9.27 -14.58
CA LYS A 37 0.78 9.54 -14.09
C LYS A 37 0.92 10.34 -12.79
N PRO A 38 0.43 11.58 -12.70
CA PRO A 38 0.51 12.35 -11.48
C PRO A 38 -0.33 11.63 -10.42
N GLN A 39 0.34 10.87 -9.56
CA GLN A 39 -0.32 10.27 -8.41
C GLN A 39 -0.64 11.42 -7.47
N LYS A 40 -1.92 11.82 -7.44
CA LYS A 40 -2.42 12.70 -6.39
C LYS A 40 -2.10 12.01 -5.07
N LYS A 41 -1.14 12.55 -4.31
CA LYS A 41 -0.77 12.04 -2.99
C LYS A 41 -1.92 12.35 -2.04
N ILE A 42 -3.02 11.60 -2.14
CA ILE A 42 -4.12 11.67 -1.19
C ILE A 42 -3.55 11.09 0.10
N ARG A 43 -3.13 11.98 1.00
CA ARG A 43 -2.71 11.61 2.34
C ARG A 43 -3.98 11.15 3.05
N GLN A 44 -4.07 9.86 3.35
CA GLN A 44 -5.15 9.32 4.17
C GLN A 44 -5.22 10.08 5.50
N ALA A 45 -6.43 10.26 6.03
CA ALA A 45 -6.59 10.88 7.34
C ALA A 45 -5.95 9.98 8.41
N PRO A 46 -5.24 10.55 9.40
CA PRO A 46 -4.60 9.75 10.46
C PRO A 46 -5.61 9.07 11.39
N THR A 47 -6.88 9.45 11.32
CA THR A 47 -7.98 8.95 12.16
C THR A 47 -8.68 7.71 11.57
N THR A 48 -8.40 7.31 10.33
CA THR A 48 -8.97 6.08 9.79
C THR A 48 -8.30 4.86 10.40
N ARG A 49 -9.05 3.86 10.86
CA ARG A 49 -8.48 2.62 11.42
C ARG A 49 -7.58 1.86 10.44
N THR A 50 -7.96 1.76 9.17
CA THR A 50 -7.23 0.92 8.21
C THR A 50 -6.16 1.71 7.47
N ALA A 51 -4.96 1.13 7.29
CA ALA A 51 -3.95 1.70 6.40
C ALA A 51 -4.40 1.61 4.95
N GLY A 52 -4.52 2.75 4.29
CA GLY A 52 -4.78 2.86 2.86
C GLY A 52 -3.62 2.33 2.01
N VAL A 53 -3.89 2.21 0.70
CA VAL A 53 -3.00 1.50 -0.24
C VAL A 53 -1.60 2.11 -0.29
N VAL A 54 -1.48 3.43 -0.29
CA VAL A 54 -0.18 4.12 -0.34
C VAL A 54 0.63 3.84 0.92
N LEU A 55 0.06 4.09 2.11
CA LEU A 55 0.75 3.84 3.37
C LEU A 55 1.13 2.36 3.50
N ARG A 56 0.24 1.44 3.15
CA ARG A 56 0.51 -0.01 3.23
C ARG A 56 1.70 -0.41 2.35
N ARG A 57 1.82 0.16 1.14
CA ARG A 57 2.97 -0.10 0.25
C ARG A 57 4.27 0.43 0.85
N GLU A 58 4.25 1.63 1.41
CA GLU A 58 5.42 2.23 2.08
C GLU A 58 5.87 1.40 3.28
N LEU A 59 4.93 0.96 4.12
CA LEU A 59 5.20 0.09 5.26
C LEU A 59 5.81 -1.26 4.84
N LEU A 60 5.27 -1.88 3.78
CA LEU A 60 5.81 -3.13 3.25
C LEU A 60 7.25 -2.96 2.73
N LYS A 61 7.52 -1.86 2.02
CA LYS A 61 8.86 -1.54 1.51
C LYS A 61 9.84 -1.33 2.66
N GLN A 62 9.47 -0.57 3.70
CA GLN A 62 10.30 -0.39 4.89
C GLN A 62 10.52 -1.67 5.69
N ALA A 63 9.54 -2.57 5.68
CA ALA A 63 9.66 -3.87 6.31
C ALA A 63 10.42 -4.90 5.44
N GLU A 64 10.96 -4.52 4.27
CA GLU A 64 11.59 -5.44 3.31
C GLU A 64 10.69 -6.63 2.95
N HIS A 65 9.37 -6.40 2.95
CA HIS A 65 8.37 -7.45 2.76
C HIS A 65 8.53 -8.64 3.72
N ARG A 66 8.93 -8.38 4.98
CA ARG A 66 9.17 -9.38 6.02
C ARG A 66 8.58 -8.93 7.35
N CYS A 67 8.02 -9.86 8.11
CA CYS A 67 7.50 -9.61 9.46
C CYS A 67 8.53 -8.87 10.33
N GLN A 68 8.09 -7.81 11.02
CA GLN A 68 8.94 -6.99 11.90
C GLN A 68 8.93 -7.45 13.36
N TYR A 69 8.21 -8.53 13.68
CA TYR A 69 8.25 -9.12 15.01
C TYR A 69 9.65 -9.64 15.33
N VAL A 70 10.13 -9.31 16.53
CA VAL A 70 11.37 -9.81 17.11
C VAL A 70 11.01 -10.62 18.34
N SER A 71 11.48 -11.86 18.40
CA SER A 71 11.23 -12.73 19.55
C SER A 71 11.86 -12.15 20.81
N PRO A 72 11.12 -11.97 21.92
CA PRO A 72 11.68 -11.51 23.18
C PRO A 72 12.62 -12.56 23.81
N ILE A 73 12.46 -13.83 23.47
CA ILE A 73 13.26 -14.93 24.03
C ILE A 73 14.56 -15.10 23.24
N THR A 74 14.48 -15.13 21.90
CA THR A 74 15.63 -15.46 21.04
C THR A 74 16.27 -14.24 20.38
N GLY A 75 15.65 -13.07 20.45
CA GLY A 75 16.10 -11.85 19.77
C GLY A 75 16.01 -11.91 18.23
N ARG A 76 15.51 -13.01 17.66
CA ARG A 76 15.47 -13.21 16.21
C ARG A 76 14.23 -12.55 15.60
N ARG A 77 14.44 -11.86 14.48
CA ARG A 77 13.34 -11.32 13.66
C ARG A 77 12.68 -12.44 12.87
N CYS A 78 11.36 -12.50 12.89
CA CYS A 78 10.59 -13.48 12.12
C CYS A 78 10.93 -13.43 10.62
N GLU A 79 11.11 -14.59 9.99
CA GLU A 79 11.48 -14.72 8.57
C GLU A 79 10.29 -14.76 7.62
N ASN A 80 9.05 -14.80 8.13
CA ASN A 80 7.87 -14.90 7.30
C ASN A 80 7.67 -13.66 6.42
N ARG A 81 7.44 -13.89 5.13
CA ARG A 81 7.22 -12.88 4.07
C ARG A 81 5.80 -12.90 3.50
N HIS A 82 4.97 -13.84 3.94
CA HIS A 82 3.63 -14.06 3.41
C HIS A 82 2.54 -13.61 4.39
N PHE A 83 1.36 -13.32 3.85
CA PHE A 83 0.16 -12.93 4.61
C PHE A 83 0.42 -11.80 5.63
N LEU A 84 1.19 -10.80 5.20
CA LEU A 84 1.60 -9.66 6.02
C LEU A 84 0.44 -8.69 6.26
N GLN A 85 0.29 -8.26 7.51
CA GLN A 85 -0.75 -7.37 8.02
C GLN A 85 -0.12 -6.07 8.51
N ALA A 86 -0.82 -4.96 8.32
CA ALA A 86 -0.40 -3.66 8.86
C ALA A 86 -1.07 -3.48 10.21
N ASP A 87 -0.25 -3.49 11.26
CA ASP A 87 -0.66 -3.44 12.66
C ASP A 87 -0.28 -2.10 13.29
N HIS A 88 -1.06 -1.64 14.27
CA HIS A 88 -0.74 -0.44 15.05
C HIS A 88 0.12 -0.82 16.25
N LYS A 89 1.26 -0.15 16.43
CA LYS A 89 2.12 -0.28 17.62
C LYS A 89 1.39 0.22 18.87
N VAL A 90 0.80 1.42 18.78
CA VAL A 90 -0.20 1.91 19.73
C VAL A 90 -1.56 1.60 19.15
N PRO A 91 -2.36 0.72 19.78
CA PRO A 91 -3.67 0.30 19.27
C PRO A 91 -4.57 1.48 18.91
N TYR A 92 -5.34 1.31 17.84
CA TYR A 92 -6.30 2.31 17.39
C TYR A 92 -7.33 2.68 18.48
N CYS A 93 -7.79 1.69 19.26
CA CYS A 93 -8.72 1.91 20.39
C CYS A 93 -8.15 2.80 21.50
N LEU A 94 -6.84 2.89 21.62
CA LEU A 94 -6.13 3.77 22.56
C LEU A 94 -5.78 5.13 21.95
N GLY A 95 -6.40 5.50 20.82
CA GLY A 95 -6.11 6.74 20.09
C GLY A 95 -4.88 6.66 19.18
N GLY A 96 -4.38 5.45 18.91
CA GLY A 96 -3.29 5.21 17.97
C GLY A 96 -3.62 5.70 16.55
N LYS A 97 -2.85 6.68 16.06
CA LYS A 97 -3.03 7.23 14.70
C LYS A 97 -2.53 6.25 13.64
N THR A 98 -3.19 6.23 12.49
CA THR A 98 -2.80 5.41 11.31
C THR A 98 -1.80 6.17 10.46
N VAL A 99 -0.60 6.30 11.01
CA VAL A 99 0.55 7.00 10.41
C VAL A 99 1.75 6.07 10.38
N GLN A 100 2.67 6.30 9.44
CA GLN A 100 3.83 5.43 9.22
C GLN A 100 4.64 5.12 10.48
N GLN A 101 4.77 6.09 11.39
CA GLN A 101 5.52 5.97 12.64
C GLN A 101 4.88 4.97 13.62
N ASN A 102 3.54 4.96 13.69
CA ASN A 102 2.77 4.11 14.60
C ASN A 102 2.40 2.76 13.98
N MET A 103 2.60 2.56 12.69
CA MET A 103 2.29 1.29 12.05
C MET A 103 3.52 0.38 11.98
N ARG A 104 3.28 -0.93 11.87
CA ARG A 104 4.30 -1.96 11.61
C ARG A 104 3.71 -3.08 10.75
N ILE A 105 4.57 -3.93 10.20
CA ILE A 105 4.19 -5.10 9.42
C ILE A 105 4.42 -6.38 10.21
N LEU A 106 3.37 -7.18 10.39
CA LEU A 106 3.41 -8.46 11.09
C LEU A 106 2.82 -9.57 10.21
N CYS A 107 3.26 -10.82 10.36
CA CYS A 107 2.49 -11.95 9.83
C CYS A 107 1.27 -12.20 10.72
N GLN A 108 0.27 -12.93 10.21
CA GLN A 108 -0.94 -13.26 10.96
C GLN A 108 -0.64 -13.86 12.35
N GLN A 109 0.29 -14.81 12.45
CA GLN A 109 0.61 -15.47 13.72
C GLN A 109 1.15 -14.47 14.75
N HIS A 110 2.11 -13.63 14.35
CA HIS A 110 2.69 -12.65 15.26
C HIS A 110 1.74 -11.48 15.57
N ASN A 111 0.82 -11.16 14.66
CA ASN A 111 -0.23 -10.18 14.95
C ASN A 111 -1.17 -10.69 16.05
N VAL A 112 -1.54 -11.98 16.02
CA VAL A 112 -2.33 -12.61 17.09
C VAL A 112 -1.58 -12.60 18.42
N VAL A 113 -0.28 -12.97 18.43
CA VAL A 113 0.55 -12.93 19.65
C VAL A 113 0.59 -11.52 20.24
N VAL A 114 0.83 -10.51 19.41
CA VAL A 114 0.82 -9.10 19.83
C VAL A 114 -0.52 -8.72 20.45
N TYR A 115 -1.63 -9.09 19.81
CA TYR A 115 -2.97 -8.78 20.32
C TYR A 115 -3.24 -9.49 21.66
N GLN A 116 -2.84 -10.75 21.80
CA GLN A 116 -2.97 -11.50 23.05
C GLN A 116 -2.20 -10.82 24.19
N ASN A 117 -0.94 -10.42 23.94
CA ASN A 117 -0.14 -9.71 24.94
C ASN A 117 -0.79 -8.38 25.36
N LEU A 118 -1.37 -7.63 24.42
CA LEU A 118 -2.08 -6.38 24.74
C LEU A 118 -3.33 -6.62 25.58
N LYS A 119 -4.06 -7.71 25.29
CA LYS A 119 -5.24 -8.12 26.05
C LYS A 119 -4.88 -8.52 27.48
N GLU A 120 -3.78 -9.23 27.67
CA GLU A 120 -3.25 -9.59 29.00
C GLU A 120 -2.89 -8.35 29.83
N LEU A 121 -2.45 -7.27 29.17
CA LEU A 121 -2.16 -5.98 29.80
C LEU A 121 -3.39 -5.09 30.01
N ASN A 122 -4.61 -5.57 29.73
CA ASN A 122 -5.86 -4.79 29.77
C ASN A 122 -5.80 -3.50 28.92
N MET A 123 -5.01 -3.50 27.85
CA MET A 123 -4.85 -2.36 26.95
C MET A 123 -5.82 -2.42 25.76
N CYS A 124 -6.47 -3.57 25.54
CA CYS A 124 -7.38 -3.85 24.44
C CYS A 124 -8.47 -4.86 24.84
#